data_AF-A0A9D4DEB2-F1
#
_entry.id   AF-A0A9D4DEB2-F1
#
_cell.length_a   1.000
_cell.length_b   1.000
_cell.length_c   1.000
_cell.angle_alpha   90.00
_cell.angle_beta   90.00
_cell.angle_gamma   90.00
#
_symmetry.space_group_name_H-M   'P 1'
#
loop_
_entity.id
_entity.type
_entity.pdbx_description
1 polymer ?
#
loop_
_entity_poly.entity_id
_entity_poly.type
_entity_poly.pdbx_seq_one_letter_code
_entity_poly.pdbx_strand_id
1 'polypeptide(L)'
;MIGDPNLTDIKINGILVKALIDSGYQVSSSITEEFYDNMDHKPELNSMDDFQKDLKGANGKTVPYTGYIEASIETQLTSTPILTILLVIPVSQYHGVAPVLLGTNLIRNIQQFRNTDNLPDGWEAAMMSINPFIGRVTATKLITLHSMETRTVTGFVRKIKNTDAAITEAFEDEHSHSAIVCPRVVTVNNAGRTSRIPVRICNVTARPIKIKARQCLCQ
;
A
#
# COMPACT_ATOMS: atom_id res chain seq x y z
N MET A 1 9.49 -13.10 12.24
CA MET A 1 8.10 -13.59 12.15
C MET A 1 7.81 -14.35 13.43
N ILE A 2 6.82 -13.93 14.22
CA ILE A 2 6.38 -14.63 15.43
C ILE A 2 4.96 -15.12 15.12
N GLY A 3 4.75 -16.44 15.05
CA GLY A 3 3.51 -17.07 14.60
C GLY A 3 3.71 -17.99 13.39
N ASP A 4 2.72 -18.84 13.11
CA ASP A 4 2.71 -19.70 11.93
C ASP A 4 2.69 -18.87 10.64
N PRO A 5 3.36 -19.31 9.56
CA PRO A 5 3.39 -18.56 8.32
C PRO A 5 2.00 -18.51 7.67
N ASN A 6 1.53 -17.30 7.34
CA ASN A 6 0.27 -17.08 6.64
C ASN A 6 0.38 -17.48 5.17
N LEU A 7 0.17 -18.75 4.86
CA LEU A 7 0.27 -19.29 3.50
C LEU A 7 -1.08 -19.29 2.79
N THR A 8 -1.05 -19.07 1.48
CA THR A 8 -2.23 -19.15 0.60
C THR A 8 -1.82 -19.66 -0.77
N ASP A 9 -2.73 -20.34 -1.46
CA ASP A 9 -2.52 -20.76 -2.84
C ASP A 9 -3.02 -19.65 -3.79
N ILE A 10 -2.19 -19.25 -4.74
CA ILE A 10 -2.49 -18.24 -5.77
C ILE A 10 -2.09 -18.77 -7.13
N LYS A 11 -2.53 -18.11 -8.20
CA LYS A 11 -1.97 -18.33 -9.53
C LYS A 11 -1.18 -17.10 -9.98
N ILE A 12 0.01 -17.32 -10.49
CA ILE A 12 0.82 -16.31 -11.17
C ILE A 12 0.92 -16.72 -12.63
N ASN A 13 0.40 -15.88 -13.53
CA ASN A 13 0.32 -16.17 -14.97
C ASN A 13 -0.28 -17.57 -15.26
N GLY A 14 -1.30 -17.96 -14.47
CA GLY A 14 -1.96 -19.27 -14.56
C GLY A 14 -1.28 -20.41 -13.81
N ILE A 15 -0.04 -20.24 -13.31
CA ILE A 15 0.70 -21.27 -12.56
C ILE A 15 0.30 -21.23 -11.09
N LEU A 16 -0.26 -22.33 -10.59
CA LEU A 16 -0.63 -22.48 -9.17
C LEU A 16 0.62 -22.57 -8.30
N VAL A 17 0.70 -21.73 -7.27
CA VAL A 17 1.87 -21.63 -6.39
C VAL A 17 1.47 -21.23 -4.98
N LYS A 18 2.22 -21.72 -3.99
CA LYS A 18 2.11 -21.27 -2.60
C LYS A 18 2.77 -19.91 -2.43
N ALA A 19 2.06 -19.00 -1.76
CA ALA A 19 2.54 -17.68 -1.43
C ALA A 19 2.42 -17.41 0.08
N LEU A 20 3.39 -16.68 0.63
CA LEU A 20 3.35 -16.15 1.99
C LEU A 20 2.73 -14.74 1.96
N ILE A 21 1.71 -14.52 2.77
CA ILE A 21 1.09 -13.21 2.97
C ILE A 21 1.90 -12.47 4.04
N ASP A 22 2.60 -11.39 3.65
CA ASP A 22 3.44 -10.61 4.56
C ASP A 22 3.02 -9.14 4.58
N SER A 23 2.27 -8.77 5.62
CA SER A 23 1.85 -7.37 5.86
C SER A 23 3.01 -6.45 6.25
N GLY A 24 4.14 -6.98 6.71
CA GLY A 24 5.35 -6.25 7.06
C GLY A 24 6.30 -6.03 5.89
N TYR A 25 6.08 -6.71 4.76
CA TYR A 25 6.88 -6.53 3.55
C TYR A 25 6.43 -5.27 2.81
N GLN A 26 7.10 -4.16 3.13
CA GLN A 26 6.84 -2.81 2.59
C GLN A 26 7.16 -2.67 1.09
N VAL A 27 7.86 -3.65 0.52
CA VAL A 27 8.19 -3.71 -0.90
C VAL A 27 7.10 -4.49 -1.66
N SER A 28 6.94 -4.18 -2.95
CA SER A 28 6.07 -4.92 -3.88
C SER A 28 6.27 -6.43 -3.75
N SER A 29 5.19 -7.21 -3.88
CA SER A 29 5.21 -8.68 -3.90
C SER A 29 6.40 -9.22 -4.70
N SER A 30 7.01 -10.30 -4.24
CA SER A 30 8.24 -10.82 -4.82
C SER A 30 8.14 -12.31 -5.11
N ILE A 31 8.95 -12.77 -6.06
CA ILE A 31 9.17 -14.18 -6.36
C ILE A 31 10.65 -14.51 -6.29
N THR A 32 10.97 -15.75 -5.94
CA THR A 32 12.35 -16.22 -6.01
C THR A 32 12.82 -16.35 -7.45
N GLU A 33 14.11 -16.11 -7.68
CA GLU A 33 14.76 -16.41 -8.96
C GLU A 33 14.51 -17.86 -9.40
N GLU A 34 14.60 -18.82 -8.47
CA GLU A 34 14.33 -20.23 -8.77
C GLU A 34 12.91 -20.45 -9.30
N PHE A 35 11.90 -19.79 -8.74
CA PHE A 35 10.53 -19.92 -9.22
C PHE A 35 10.36 -19.26 -10.59
N TYR A 36 10.91 -18.06 -10.78
CA TYR A 36 10.97 -17.41 -12.09
C TYR A 36 11.65 -18.31 -13.14
N ASP A 37 12.74 -18.97 -12.74
CA ASP A 37 13.55 -19.75 -13.65
C ASP A 37 12.91 -21.06 -14.10
N ASN A 38 11.94 -21.55 -13.35
CA ASN A 38 11.19 -22.77 -13.65
C ASN A 38 9.83 -22.49 -14.33
N MET A 39 9.51 -21.24 -14.68
CA MET A 39 8.29 -20.94 -15.45
C MET A 39 8.45 -21.34 -16.92
N ASP A 40 7.49 -22.08 -17.47
CA ASP A 40 7.48 -22.49 -18.87
C ASP A 40 7.43 -21.30 -19.85
N HIS A 41 6.69 -20.25 -19.48
CA HIS A 41 6.54 -19.02 -20.25
C HIS A 41 7.01 -17.83 -19.41
N LYS A 42 8.33 -17.67 -19.29
CA LYS A 42 8.94 -16.60 -18.49
C LYS A 42 8.55 -15.22 -19.02
N PRO A 43 7.96 -14.35 -18.19
CA PRO A 43 7.81 -12.94 -18.53
C PRO A 43 9.18 -12.27 -18.69
N GLU A 44 9.22 -11.17 -19.44
CA GLU A 44 10.44 -10.36 -19.59
C GLU A 44 10.89 -9.80 -18.24
N LEU A 45 12.16 -10.06 -17.89
CA LEU A 45 12.79 -9.50 -16.71
C LEU A 45 13.31 -8.09 -17.03
N ASN A 46 12.68 -7.10 -16.41
CA ASN A 46 13.01 -5.69 -16.61
C ASN A 46 13.98 -5.18 -15.53
N SER A 47 14.86 -4.25 -15.91
CA SER A 47 15.75 -3.59 -14.97
C SER A 47 15.02 -2.53 -14.16
N MET A 48 15.38 -2.38 -12.89
CA MET A 48 14.87 -1.29 -12.04
C MET A 48 15.68 0.01 -12.18
N ASP A 49 16.67 0.06 -13.08
CA ASP A 49 17.56 1.23 -13.25
C ASP A 49 16.78 2.52 -13.51
N ASP A 50 15.67 2.44 -14.24
CA ASP A 50 14.79 3.57 -14.55
C ASP A 50 14.11 4.16 -13.30
N PHE A 51 13.99 3.40 -12.22
CA PHE A 51 13.35 3.83 -10.98
C PHE A 51 14.32 4.48 -9.97
N GLN A 52 15.64 4.46 -10.24
CA GLN A 52 16.72 5.13 -9.48
C GLN A 52 16.59 5.05 -7.95
N LYS A 53 16.13 3.91 -7.41
CA LYS A 53 15.90 3.75 -5.98
C LYS A 53 16.40 2.40 -5.47
N ASP A 54 17.36 2.47 -4.55
CA ASP A 54 17.64 1.37 -3.64
C ASP A 54 16.39 1.11 -2.79
N LEU A 55 15.74 -0.02 -3.02
CA LEU A 55 14.67 -0.49 -2.16
C LEU A 55 15.27 -0.82 -0.81
N LYS A 56 14.78 -0.19 0.27
CA LYS A 56 15.24 -0.45 1.63
C LYS A 56 14.18 -1.23 2.39
N GLY A 57 14.58 -2.33 3.00
CA GLY A 57 13.72 -3.10 3.90
C GLY A 57 13.50 -2.36 5.23
N ALA A 58 12.61 -2.90 6.06
CA ALA A 58 12.26 -2.31 7.36
C ALA A 58 13.45 -2.18 8.34
N ASN A 59 14.51 -2.96 8.13
CA ASN A 59 15.77 -2.89 8.89
C ASN A 59 16.78 -1.86 8.32
N GLY A 60 16.40 -1.08 7.30
CA GLY A 60 17.24 -0.09 6.64
C GLY A 60 18.24 -0.67 5.64
N LYS A 61 18.30 -2.00 5.47
CA LYS A 61 19.18 -2.66 4.49
C LYS A 61 18.57 -2.62 3.10
N THR A 62 19.40 -2.55 2.07
CA THR A 62 18.95 -2.67 0.69
C THR A 62 18.36 -4.06 0.46
N VAL A 63 17.18 -4.12 -0.15
CA VAL A 63 16.55 -5.35 -0.61
C VAL A 63 17.23 -5.72 -1.91
N PRO A 64 17.97 -6.84 -1.97
CA PRO A 64 18.55 -7.30 -3.22
C PRO A 64 17.45 -7.83 -4.12
N TYR A 65 17.52 -7.44 -5.39
CA TYR A 65 16.63 -7.90 -6.45
C TYR A 65 17.44 -8.00 -7.74
N THR A 66 16.97 -8.81 -8.66
CA THR A 66 17.57 -9.04 -9.98
C THR A 66 16.87 -8.22 -11.04
N GLY A 67 15.60 -7.91 -10.81
CA GLY A 67 14.77 -7.08 -11.67
C GLY A 67 13.31 -7.20 -11.24
N TYR A 68 12.42 -6.85 -12.16
CA TYR A 68 10.99 -7.04 -11.97
C TYR A 68 10.33 -7.64 -13.21
N ILE A 69 9.19 -8.27 -12.99
CA ILE A 69 8.32 -8.77 -14.05
C ILE A 69 6.93 -8.16 -13.91
N GLU A 70 6.24 -8.02 -15.02
CA GLU A 70 4.79 -7.81 -15.02
C GLU A 70 4.11 -9.18 -14.96
N ALA A 71 3.17 -9.33 -14.03
CA ALA A 71 2.49 -10.59 -13.81
C ALA A 71 1.02 -10.39 -13.50
N SER A 72 0.24 -11.37 -13.95
CA SER A 72 -1.16 -11.54 -13.61
C SER A 72 -1.27 -12.43 -12.38
N ILE A 73 -1.95 -11.94 -11.34
CA ILE A 73 -2.16 -12.68 -10.09
C ILE A 73 -3.64 -12.96 -9.91
N GLU A 74 -3.97 -14.23 -9.70
CA GLU A 74 -5.31 -14.66 -9.31
C GLU A 74 -5.26 -15.22 -7.89
N THR A 75 -6.23 -14.80 -7.09
CA THR A 75 -6.45 -15.34 -5.74
C THR A 75 -7.89 -15.80 -5.60
N GLN A 76 -8.17 -16.59 -4.56
CA GLN A 76 -9.55 -16.94 -4.20
C GLN A 76 -10.43 -15.74 -3.80
N LEU A 77 -9.84 -14.54 -3.61
CA LEU A 77 -10.55 -13.32 -3.22
C LEU A 77 -10.90 -12.41 -4.39
N THR A 78 -10.41 -12.72 -5.59
CA THR A 78 -10.51 -11.86 -6.77
C THR A 78 -11.27 -12.59 -7.87
N SER A 79 -12.30 -11.96 -8.43
CA SER A 79 -13.06 -12.52 -9.56
C SER A 79 -12.34 -12.39 -10.90
N THR A 80 -11.36 -11.49 -10.99
CA THR A 80 -10.53 -11.25 -12.17
C THR A 80 -9.06 -11.18 -11.79
N PRO A 81 -8.14 -11.53 -12.69
CA PRO A 81 -6.72 -11.43 -12.41
C PRO A 81 -6.27 -9.99 -12.21
N ILE A 82 -5.40 -9.76 -11.23
CA ILE A 82 -4.78 -8.46 -10.94
C ILE A 82 -3.44 -8.40 -11.66
N LEU A 83 -3.29 -7.42 -12.56
CA LEU A 83 -2.00 -7.10 -13.17
C LEU A 83 -1.17 -6.27 -12.18
N THR A 84 0.04 -6.74 -11.88
CA THR A 84 0.95 -6.06 -10.96
C THR A 84 2.41 -6.33 -11.31
N ILE A 85 3.29 -5.59 -10.66
CA ILE A 85 4.74 -5.78 -10.74
C ILE A 85 5.18 -6.71 -9.61
N LEU A 86 5.96 -7.74 -9.96
CA LEU A 86 6.63 -8.64 -9.02
C LEU A 86 8.14 -8.44 -9.09
N LEU A 87 8.79 -8.29 -7.93
CA LEU A 87 10.25 -8.30 -7.88
C LEU A 87 10.79 -9.72 -7.94
N VAL A 88 11.83 -9.93 -8.73
CA VAL A 88 12.58 -11.19 -8.73
C VAL A 88 13.74 -11.03 -7.75
N ILE A 89 13.76 -11.87 -6.72
CA ILE A 89 14.74 -11.79 -5.63
C ILE A 89 15.64 -13.03 -5.57
N PRO A 90 16.94 -12.87 -5.22
CA PRO A 90 17.85 -14.01 -5.08
C PRO A 90 17.41 -14.99 -3.98
N VAL A 91 17.55 -16.28 -4.25
CA VAL A 91 17.19 -17.37 -3.30
C VAL A 91 17.94 -17.25 -1.97
N SER A 92 19.17 -16.71 -1.99
CA SER A 92 20.01 -16.50 -0.79
C SER A 92 19.40 -15.59 0.28
N GLN A 93 18.30 -14.90 -0.06
CA GLN A 93 17.60 -13.93 0.79
C GLN A 93 16.21 -14.44 1.21
N TYR A 94 15.86 -15.65 0.75
CA TYR A 94 14.56 -16.25 0.94
C TYR A 94 14.59 -17.24 2.13
N HIS A 95 13.71 -17.06 3.12
CA HIS A 95 13.66 -17.90 4.33
C HIS A 95 12.79 -19.17 4.19
N GLY A 96 12.55 -19.64 2.96
CA GLY A 96 12.27 -21.05 2.68
C GLY A 96 10.84 -21.58 2.88
N VAL A 97 9.80 -20.74 2.98
CA VAL A 97 8.43 -21.22 3.24
C VAL A 97 7.52 -21.27 2.00
N ALA A 98 7.71 -20.38 1.03
CA ALA A 98 6.91 -20.25 -0.19
C ALA A 98 7.62 -19.41 -1.27
N PRO A 99 7.79 -19.88 -2.51
CA PRO A 99 8.54 -19.15 -3.55
C PRO A 99 8.01 -17.75 -3.88
N VAL A 100 6.82 -17.39 -3.39
CA VAL A 100 6.19 -16.08 -3.56
C VAL A 100 5.95 -15.41 -2.21
N LEU A 101 6.21 -14.10 -2.13
CA LEU A 101 5.80 -13.22 -1.05
C LEU A 101 4.77 -12.20 -1.55
N LEU A 102 3.64 -12.09 -0.86
CA LEU A 102 2.62 -11.09 -1.13
C LEU A 102 2.83 -9.91 -0.19
N GLY A 103 3.30 -8.80 -0.77
CA GLY A 103 3.59 -7.58 -0.05
C GLY A 103 2.38 -6.68 0.10
N THR A 104 2.57 -5.61 0.87
CA THR A 104 1.50 -4.69 1.27
C THR A 104 0.71 -4.09 0.09
N ASN A 105 1.36 -3.78 -1.03
CA ASN A 105 0.69 -3.16 -2.20
C ASN A 105 -0.37 -4.06 -2.82
N LEU A 106 -0.05 -5.35 -3.00
CA LEU A 106 -0.99 -6.31 -3.55
C LEU A 106 -2.14 -6.58 -2.58
N ILE A 107 -1.84 -6.69 -1.29
CA ILE A 107 -2.86 -6.93 -0.27
C ILE A 107 -3.84 -5.75 -0.20
N ARG A 108 -3.37 -4.48 -0.29
CA ARG A 108 -4.26 -3.30 -0.40
C ARG A 108 -5.13 -3.35 -1.65
N ASN A 109 -4.55 -3.73 -2.79
CA ASN A 109 -5.27 -3.82 -4.05
C ASN A 109 -6.40 -4.87 -3.95
N ILE A 110 -6.10 -6.06 -3.42
CA ILE A 110 -7.10 -7.12 -3.19
C ILE A 110 -8.20 -6.66 -2.20
N GLN A 111 -7.84 -5.88 -1.18
CA GLN A 111 -8.80 -5.35 -0.21
C GLN A 111 -9.88 -4.47 -0.88
N GLN A 112 -9.57 -3.77 -1.97
CA GLN A 112 -10.54 -2.96 -2.72
C GLN A 112 -11.58 -3.83 -3.46
N PHE A 113 -11.24 -5.06 -3.80
CA PHE A 113 -12.12 -6.00 -4.51
C PHE A 113 -12.90 -6.92 -3.57
N ARG A 114 -12.98 -6.57 -2.27
CA ARG A 114 -13.66 -7.35 -1.24
C ARG A 114 -15.14 -7.55 -1.57
N ASN A 115 -15.45 -8.73 -2.10
CA ASN A 115 -16.82 -9.20 -2.32
C ASN A 115 -17.21 -10.38 -1.42
N THR A 116 -16.33 -10.85 -0.54
CA THR A 116 -16.53 -12.10 0.20
C THR A 116 -16.78 -11.87 1.70
N ASP A 117 -17.87 -12.44 2.20
CA ASP A 117 -18.22 -12.48 3.62
C ASP A 117 -17.37 -13.50 4.42
N ASN A 118 -16.54 -14.29 3.75
CA ASN A 118 -15.64 -15.29 4.36
C ASN A 118 -14.21 -15.11 3.85
N LEU A 119 -13.41 -14.30 4.54
CA LEU A 119 -11.97 -14.17 4.32
C LEU A 119 -11.24 -15.28 5.08
N PRO A 120 -10.26 -15.98 4.48
CA PRO A 120 -9.37 -16.84 5.25
C PRO A 120 -8.59 -16.04 6.29
N ASP A 121 -8.34 -16.64 7.45
CA ASP A 121 -7.68 -16.00 8.60
C ASP A 121 -6.37 -15.28 8.22
N GLY A 122 -5.55 -15.88 7.35
CA GLY A 122 -4.28 -15.28 6.91
C GLY A 122 -4.46 -13.98 6.11
N TRP A 123 -5.50 -13.90 5.28
CA TRP A 123 -5.84 -12.69 4.54
C TRP A 123 -6.47 -11.64 5.45
N GLU A 124 -7.37 -12.03 6.35
CA GLU A 124 -7.98 -11.13 7.32
C GLU A 124 -6.92 -10.48 8.22
N ALA A 125 -6.04 -11.28 8.82
CA ALA A 125 -4.97 -10.79 9.69
C ALA A 125 -4.03 -9.82 8.96
N ALA A 126 -3.64 -10.15 7.72
CA ALA A 126 -2.78 -9.29 6.92
C ALA A 126 -3.47 -7.97 6.53
N MET A 127 -4.72 -8.02 6.07
CA MET A 127 -5.49 -6.82 5.71
C MET A 127 -5.72 -5.91 6.92
N MET A 128 -6.07 -6.48 8.08
CA MET A 128 -6.22 -5.71 9.33
C MET A 128 -4.91 -5.05 9.76
N SER A 129 -3.76 -5.69 9.49
CA SER A 129 -2.43 -5.16 9.85
C SER A 129 -1.99 -3.99 8.95
N ILE A 130 -2.49 -3.92 7.71
CA ILE A 130 -2.01 -2.98 6.68
C ILE A 130 -2.70 -1.62 6.74
N ASN A 131 -3.93 -1.60 7.24
CA ASN A 131 -4.72 -0.38 7.29
C ASN A 131 -5.40 -0.20 8.65
N PRO A 132 -4.63 -0.03 9.75
CA PRO A 132 -5.23 0.44 10.98
C PRO A 132 -5.68 1.88 10.72
N PHE A 133 -6.96 2.07 10.43
CA PHE A 133 -7.56 3.40 10.44
C PHE A 133 -7.29 4.03 11.81
N ILE A 134 -6.41 5.01 11.85
CA ILE A 134 -5.96 5.63 13.09
C ILE A 134 -6.71 6.94 13.41
N GLY A 135 -7.40 7.53 12.42
CA GLY A 135 -8.21 8.72 12.62
C GLY A 135 -8.59 9.43 11.32
N ARG A 136 -9.31 10.55 11.45
CA ARG A 136 -9.59 11.48 10.35
C ARG A 136 -8.91 12.81 10.62
N VAL A 137 -8.26 13.33 9.59
CA VAL A 137 -7.69 14.68 9.63
C VAL A 137 -8.74 15.66 9.11
N THR A 138 -9.07 16.67 9.90
CA THR A 138 -10.08 17.68 9.55
C THR A 138 -9.45 19.05 9.33
N ALA A 139 -10.03 19.81 8.41
CA ALA A 139 -9.60 21.17 8.12
C ALA A 139 -9.85 22.09 9.33
N THR A 140 -8.86 22.92 9.67
CA THR A 140 -8.98 23.83 10.83
C THR A 140 -9.75 25.11 10.50
N LYS A 141 -9.79 25.48 9.22
CA LYS A 141 -10.40 26.69 8.68
C LYS A 141 -10.89 26.44 7.26
N LEU A 142 -11.63 27.39 6.71
CA LEU A 142 -11.98 27.40 5.29
C LEU A 142 -10.69 27.45 4.47
N ILE A 143 -10.53 26.50 3.55
CA ILE A 143 -9.43 26.45 2.58
C ILE A 143 -10.03 26.72 1.22
N THR A 144 -9.46 27.69 0.50
CA THR A 144 -9.76 27.91 -0.92
C THR A 144 -8.53 27.51 -1.72
N LEU A 145 -8.70 26.58 -2.66
CA LEU A 145 -7.70 26.18 -3.63
C LEU A 145 -8.09 26.71 -5.00
N HIS A 146 -7.17 27.36 -5.68
CA HIS A 146 -7.35 27.78 -7.07
C HIS A 146 -7.29 26.58 -8.01
N SER A 147 -7.70 26.78 -9.26
CA SER A 147 -7.63 25.71 -10.27
C SER A 147 -6.19 25.22 -10.45
N MET A 148 -6.02 23.90 -10.53
CA MET A 148 -4.72 23.23 -10.68
C MET A 148 -3.71 23.53 -9.57
N GLU A 149 -4.16 24.07 -8.43
CA GLU A 149 -3.29 24.43 -7.32
C GLU A 149 -3.00 23.22 -6.42
N THR A 150 -1.73 22.99 -6.13
CA THR A 150 -1.29 22.12 -5.03
C THR A 150 -0.87 22.95 -3.83
N ARG A 151 -1.40 22.63 -2.65
CA ARG A 151 -1.08 23.33 -1.40
C ARG A 151 -0.96 22.35 -0.24
N THR A 152 0.01 22.60 0.64
CA THR A 152 0.06 21.93 1.95
C THR A 152 -0.75 22.73 2.96
N VAL A 153 -1.72 22.08 3.59
CA VAL A 153 -2.57 22.66 4.63
C VAL A 153 -2.36 21.92 5.95
N THR A 154 -2.59 22.60 7.06
CA THR A 154 -2.57 21.96 8.37
C THR A 154 -3.98 21.49 8.72
N GLY A 155 -4.13 20.21 9.05
CA GLY A 155 -5.34 19.65 9.64
C GLY A 155 -5.11 19.18 11.07
N PHE A 156 -6.21 18.81 11.74
CA PHE A 156 -6.16 18.20 13.07
C PHE A 156 -6.73 16.79 13.05
N VAL A 157 -6.04 15.89 13.74
CA VAL A 157 -6.55 14.58 14.14
C VAL A 157 -6.66 14.54 15.67
N ARG A 158 -7.65 13.82 16.19
CA ARG A 158 -7.74 13.56 17.64
C ARG A 158 -6.55 12.69 18.05
N LYS A 159 -6.17 12.77 19.33
CA LYS A 159 -5.03 12.01 19.87
C LYS A 159 -5.10 10.54 19.45
N ILE A 160 -4.06 10.10 18.75
CA ILE A 160 -3.86 8.72 18.33
C ILE A 160 -2.96 8.07 19.38
N LYS A 161 -3.36 6.92 19.92
CA LYS A 161 -2.53 6.21 20.90
C LYS A 161 -1.50 5.35 20.17
N ASN A 162 -0.27 5.31 20.69
CA ASN A 162 0.79 4.38 20.25
C ASN A 162 1.16 4.51 18.76
N THR A 163 1.21 5.74 18.23
CA THR A 163 1.57 5.97 16.82
C THR A 163 2.42 7.23 16.70
N ASP A 164 3.66 7.08 16.24
CA ASP A 164 4.60 8.19 16.04
C ASP A 164 4.66 8.66 14.58
N ALA A 165 4.18 7.85 13.64
CA ALA A 165 4.09 8.16 12.22
C ALA A 165 2.83 7.56 11.58
N ALA A 166 2.31 8.23 10.56
CA ALA A 166 1.12 7.84 9.83
C ALA A 166 1.28 8.13 8.34
N ILE A 167 0.42 7.57 7.50
CA ILE A 167 0.29 7.95 6.08
C ILE A 167 -1.02 8.69 5.93
N THR A 168 -1.00 9.88 5.32
CA THR A 168 -2.24 10.58 4.95
C THR A 168 -2.79 9.98 3.67
N GLU A 169 -4.00 9.45 3.67
CA GLU A 169 -4.62 8.87 2.46
C GLU A 169 -5.95 9.54 2.13
N ALA A 170 -6.30 9.57 0.84
CA ALA A 170 -7.59 10.10 0.42
C ALA A 170 -8.72 9.30 1.10
N PHE A 171 -9.75 10.00 1.54
CA PHE A 171 -10.96 9.38 2.07
C PHE A 171 -11.96 9.22 0.92
N GLU A 172 -12.39 7.99 0.65
CA GLU A 172 -13.46 7.66 -0.31
C GLU A 172 -14.82 8.08 0.28
N ASP A 173 -15.08 9.39 0.33
CA ASP A 173 -16.43 9.93 0.47
C ASP A 173 -16.84 10.58 -0.86
N GLU A 174 -18.11 10.43 -1.22
CA GLU A 174 -18.76 10.95 -2.46
C GLU A 174 -18.61 12.47 -2.69
N HIS A 175 -18.05 13.20 -1.72
CA HIS A 175 -17.86 14.66 -1.77
C HIS A 175 -16.39 15.08 -2.00
N SER A 176 -15.45 14.13 -2.11
CA SER A 176 -14.01 14.38 -2.21
C SER A 176 -13.49 14.52 -3.65
N HIS A 177 -14.34 14.45 -4.67
CA HIS A 177 -13.89 14.40 -6.08
C HIS A 177 -13.20 15.67 -6.60
N SER A 178 -13.23 16.78 -5.86
CA SER A 178 -12.64 18.04 -6.32
C SER A 178 -11.19 18.26 -5.86
N ALA A 179 -10.77 17.59 -4.78
CA ALA A 179 -9.42 17.71 -4.23
C ALA A 179 -8.78 16.33 -4.06
N ILE A 180 -7.61 16.12 -4.66
CA ILE A 180 -6.81 14.91 -4.47
C ILE A 180 -5.89 15.12 -3.27
N VAL A 181 -5.88 14.16 -2.34
CA VAL A 181 -4.87 14.08 -1.28
C VAL A 181 -3.64 13.38 -1.84
N CYS A 182 -2.46 13.96 -1.67
CA CYS A 182 -1.21 13.27 -1.99
C CYS A 182 -0.78 12.39 -0.80
N PRO A 183 -0.65 11.06 -0.98
CA PRO A 183 -0.18 10.20 0.08
C PRO A 183 1.20 10.59 0.58
N ARG A 184 1.37 10.64 1.90
CA ARG A 184 2.63 11.04 2.53
C ARG A 184 2.76 10.49 3.94
N VAL A 185 3.97 10.01 4.27
CA VAL A 185 4.35 9.70 5.65
C VAL A 185 4.50 11.00 6.44
N VAL A 186 3.78 11.10 7.56
CA VAL A 186 3.76 12.25 8.46
C VAL A 186 4.07 11.81 9.88
N THR A 187 4.79 12.64 10.64
CA THR A 187 5.02 12.42 12.07
C THR A 187 3.78 12.83 12.87
N VAL A 188 3.36 11.98 13.80
CA VAL A 188 2.21 12.24 14.68
C VAL A 188 2.73 12.61 16.07
N ASN A 189 2.68 13.90 16.40
CA ASN A 189 3.07 14.38 17.73
C ASN A 189 1.90 14.27 18.72
N ASN A 190 1.99 13.35 19.68
CA ASN A 190 0.92 13.04 20.65
C ASN A 190 0.96 13.83 21.96
N ALA A 191 1.67 14.96 22.01
CA ALA A 191 1.81 15.78 23.22
C ALA A 191 0.49 16.41 23.74
N GLY A 192 -0.60 16.39 22.96
CA GLY A 192 -1.88 17.03 23.32
C GLY A 192 -3.13 16.18 23.03
N ARG A 193 -4.32 16.80 23.16
CA ARG A 193 -5.62 16.16 22.81
C ARG A 193 -5.82 15.99 21.30
N THR A 194 -5.06 16.74 20.50
CA THR A 194 -5.10 16.76 19.04
C THR A 194 -3.71 16.93 18.48
N SER A 195 -3.43 16.30 17.36
CA SER A 195 -2.15 16.38 16.65
C SER A 195 -2.33 17.19 15.36
N ARG A 196 -1.37 18.06 15.04
CA ARG A 196 -1.35 18.83 13.79
C ARG A 196 -0.72 17.99 12.70
N ILE A 197 -1.45 17.76 11.62
CA ILE A 197 -0.97 16.95 10.50
C ILE A 197 -0.88 17.83 9.25
N PRO A 198 0.30 17.95 8.62
CA PRO A 198 0.42 18.60 7.32
C PRO A 198 -0.16 17.67 6.23
N VAL A 199 -1.16 18.13 5.49
CA VAL A 199 -1.80 17.39 4.41
C VAL A 199 -1.56 18.13 3.10
N ARG A 200 -1.00 17.43 2.10
CA ARG A 200 -0.82 18.01 0.76
C ARG A 200 -2.05 17.66 -0.08
N ILE A 201 -2.74 18.69 -0.55
CA ILE A 201 -3.97 18.57 -1.34
C ILE A 201 -3.80 19.30 -2.68
N CYS A 202 -4.41 18.75 -3.73
CA CYS A 202 -4.35 19.27 -5.09
C CYS A 202 -5.77 19.45 -5.62
N ASN A 203 -6.10 20.65 -6.09
CA ASN A 203 -7.31 20.87 -6.87
C ASN A 203 -7.05 20.51 -8.32
N VAL A 204 -7.62 19.39 -8.78
CA VAL A 204 -7.48 18.95 -10.17
C VAL A 204 -8.56 19.49 -11.11
N THR A 205 -9.42 20.37 -10.61
CA THR A 205 -10.52 20.94 -11.38
C THR A 205 -10.14 22.27 -12.03
N ALA A 206 -10.86 22.62 -13.10
CA ALA A 206 -10.73 23.90 -13.80
C ALA A 206 -11.28 25.12 -13.01
N ARG A 207 -11.82 24.90 -11.81
CA ARG A 207 -12.48 25.95 -11.00
C ARG A 207 -11.92 25.97 -9.58
N PRO A 208 -11.96 27.11 -8.88
CA PRO A 208 -11.59 27.14 -7.47
C PRO A 208 -12.54 26.28 -6.62
N ILE A 209 -11.97 25.59 -5.63
CA ILE A 209 -12.73 24.75 -4.71
C ILE A 209 -12.61 25.28 -3.29
N LYS A 210 -13.62 25.02 -2.47
CA LYS A 210 -13.69 25.46 -1.08
C LYS A 210 -13.89 24.25 -0.17
N ILE A 211 -12.94 24.02 0.73
CA ILE A 211 -13.03 22.99 1.78
C ILE A 211 -13.39 23.69 3.07
N LYS A 212 -14.54 23.35 3.64
CA LYS A 212 -15.08 23.99 4.85
C LYS A 212 -14.24 23.64 6.08
N ALA A 213 -14.28 24.50 7.10
CA ALA A 213 -13.74 24.14 8.41
C ALA A 213 -14.43 22.87 8.94
N ARG A 214 -13.68 22.00 9.61
CA ARG A 214 -14.08 20.67 10.11
C ARG A 214 -14.41 19.63 9.04
N GLN A 215 -14.37 19.97 7.75
CA GLN A 215 -14.49 18.98 6.68
C GLN A 215 -13.29 18.03 6.74
N CYS A 216 -13.54 16.75 6.47
CA CYS A 216 -12.48 15.75 6.36
C CYS A 216 -11.54 16.12 5.21
N LEU A 217 -10.24 16.12 5.48
CA LEU A 217 -9.19 16.31 4.48
C LEU A 217 -8.67 14.97 3.98
N CYS A 218 -8.38 14.06 4.91
CA CYS A 218 -7.82 12.75 4.66
C CYS A 218 -8.07 11.84 5.87
N GLN A 219 -7.76 10.55 5.73
CA GLN A 219 -7.60 9.63 6.86
C GLN A 219 -6.12 9.34 7.11
#